data_AF-A0A4S4DLQ0-F1
#
_entry.id   AF-A0A4S4DLQ0-F1
#
_cell.length_a   1.000
_cell.length_b   1.000
_cell.length_c   1.000
_cell.angle_alpha   90.00
_cell.angle_beta   90.00
_cell.angle_gamma   90.00
#
_symmetry.space_group_name_H-M   'P 1'
#
loop_
_entity.id
_entity.type
_entity.pdbx_description
1 polymer ?
#
loop_
_entity_poly.entity_id
_entity_poly.type
_entity_poly.pdbx_seq_one_letter_code
_entity_poly.pdbx_strand_id
1 'polypeptide(L)'
;MGTHFILVTVAIMAVASTLVSGSNPSPLQDFCVAINNSAVFMNGKVCKDPKLATTDDFFFSGLLTPQSTSNQVGSKVTLVMQILGLNTLGISLARIDFAPYGLNPPHMHPRSTDVIVILEYSLRWFRDLQH
;
A
#
# COMPACT_ATOMS: atom_id res chain seq x y z
N MET A 1 -30.91 35.30 15.04
CA MET A 1 -30.19 34.22 15.76
C MET A 1 -30.17 32.89 15.02
N GLY A 2 -31.29 32.38 14.47
CA GLY A 2 -31.32 31.05 13.81
C GLY A 2 -30.46 30.88 12.55
N THR A 3 -30.39 31.88 11.66
CA THR A 3 -29.62 31.81 10.40
C THR A 3 -28.11 31.74 10.61
N HIS A 4 -27.57 32.48 11.59
CA HIS A 4 -26.15 32.39 11.94
C HIS A 4 -25.78 31.02 12.52
N PHE A 5 -26.66 30.41 13.33
CA PHE A 5 -26.45 29.08 13.86
C PHE A 5 -26.45 28.00 12.77
N ILE A 6 -27.34 28.14 11.77
CA ILE A 6 -27.37 27.28 10.58
C ILE A 6 -26.09 27.43 9.73
N LEU A 7 -25.63 28.66 9.50
CA LEU A 7 -24.40 28.89 8.73
C LEU A 7 -23.16 28.32 9.43
N VAL A 8 -23.07 28.47 10.76
CA VAL A 8 -21.97 27.92 11.55
C VAL A 8 -21.98 26.39 11.52
N THR A 9 -23.15 25.77 11.66
CA THR A 9 -23.26 24.29 11.62
C THR A 9 -22.93 23.71 10.23
N VAL A 10 -23.36 24.36 9.15
CA VAL A 10 -22.98 23.96 7.78
C VAL A 10 -21.48 24.11 7.55
N ALA A 11 -20.87 25.21 8.01
CA ALA A 11 -19.43 25.42 7.89
C ALA A 11 -18.63 24.36 8.66
N ILE A 12 -19.06 23.98 9.87
CA ILE A 12 -18.43 22.92 10.66
C ILE A 12 -18.55 21.56 9.96
N MET A 13 -19.72 21.21 9.41
CA MET A 13 -19.87 19.95 8.66
C MET A 13 -19.00 19.91 7.40
N ALA A 14 -18.93 21.01 6.64
CA ALA A 14 -18.10 21.10 5.45
C ALA A 14 -16.60 20.93 5.76
N VAL A 15 -16.13 21.51 6.87
CA VAL A 15 -14.75 21.32 7.36
C VAL A 15 -14.52 19.91 7.90
N ALA A 16 -15.51 19.29 8.54
CA ALA A 16 -15.37 17.91 9.02
C ALA A 16 -15.34 16.89 7.87
N SER A 17 -16.07 17.14 6.78
CA SER A 17 -16.13 16.23 5.62
C SER A 17 -14.84 16.17 4.80
N THR A 18 -13.93 17.14 4.94
CA THR A 18 -12.64 17.13 4.23
C THR A 18 -11.56 16.31 4.95
N LEU A 19 -11.83 15.83 6.18
CA LEU A 19 -10.87 15.10 7.03
C LEU A 19 -11.06 13.58 7.01
N VAL A 20 -11.43 13.01 5.85
CA VAL A 20 -11.53 11.54 5.73
C VAL A 20 -10.12 10.95 5.59
N SER A 21 -9.64 10.31 6.66
CA SER A 21 -8.44 9.48 6.64
C SER A 21 -8.85 8.01 6.68
N GLY A 22 -8.38 7.23 5.71
CA GLY A 22 -8.57 5.79 5.65
C GLY A 22 -7.24 5.08 5.66
N SER A 23 -7.04 4.18 6.62
CA SER A 23 -5.89 3.27 6.69
C SER A 23 -6.37 1.84 6.87
N ASN A 24 -5.44 0.88 6.76
CA ASN A 24 -5.73 -0.48 7.19
C ASN A 24 -6.06 -0.49 8.71
N PRO A 25 -6.96 -1.38 9.16
CA PRO A 25 -7.23 -1.56 10.60
C PRO A 25 -5.96 -1.94 11.35
N SER A 26 -5.82 -1.44 12.57
CA SER A 26 -4.71 -1.84 13.45
C SER A 26 -4.79 -3.34 13.77
N PRO A 27 -3.64 -4.03 13.89
CA PRO A 27 -3.62 -5.43 14.30
C PRO A 27 -4.12 -5.56 15.75
N LEU A 28 -4.81 -6.66 16.04
CA LEU A 28 -5.33 -6.98 17.38
C LEU A 28 -4.44 -7.97 18.16
N GLN A 29 -3.34 -8.41 17.54
CA GLN A 29 -2.35 -9.36 18.05
C GLN A 29 -1.01 -9.11 17.34
N ASP A 30 0.06 -9.74 17.82
CA ASP A 30 1.42 -9.51 17.31
C ASP A 30 1.56 -9.76 15.79
N PHE A 31 0.94 -10.84 15.30
CA PHE A 31 0.94 -11.17 13.87
C PHE A 31 -0.29 -12.00 13.48
N CYS A 32 -0.63 -11.96 12.19
CA CYS A 32 -1.68 -12.76 11.57
C CYS A 32 -1.21 -13.21 10.18
N VAL A 33 -0.43 -14.29 10.10
CA VAL A 33 0.07 -14.79 8.81
C VAL A 33 -1.12 -15.26 7.96
N ALA A 34 -1.26 -14.70 6.76
CA ALA A 34 -2.36 -15.03 5.85
C ALA A 34 -2.31 -16.48 5.34
N ILE A 35 -3.48 -17.07 5.09
CA ILE A 35 -3.63 -18.33 4.35
C ILE A 35 -4.15 -18.03 2.93
N ASN A 36 -3.57 -18.66 1.92
CA ASN A 36 -3.99 -18.47 0.52
C ASN A 36 -5.28 -19.22 0.14
N ASN A 37 -5.54 -20.38 0.75
CA ASN A 37 -6.64 -21.28 0.39
C ASN A 37 -7.75 -21.32 1.46
N SER A 38 -8.26 -20.16 1.85
CA SER A 38 -9.43 -20.09 2.74
C SER A 38 -10.73 -20.03 1.93
N ALA A 39 -11.74 -20.79 2.35
CA ALA A 39 -13.12 -20.69 1.82
C ALA A 39 -13.90 -19.51 2.42
N VAL A 40 -13.37 -18.87 3.47
CA VAL A 40 -14.01 -17.75 4.17
C VAL A 40 -13.60 -16.42 3.54
N PHE A 41 -14.59 -15.62 3.14
CA PHE A 41 -14.41 -14.26 2.66
C PHE A 41 -14.58 -13.26 3.81
N MET A 42 -13.61 -12.38 3.99
CA MET A 42 -13.63 -11.29 4.97
C MET A 42 -12.71 -10.15 4.52
N ASN A 43 -12.77 -9.01 5.19
CA ASN A 43 -11.81 -7.93 4.96
C ASN A 43 -10.40 -8.39 5.34
N GLY A 44 -9.47 -8.36 4.37
CA GLY A 44 -8.11 -8.87 4.54
C GLY A 44 -7.99 -10.36 4.19
N LYS A 45 -7.25 -11.12 5.00
CA LYS A 45 -7.02 -12.56 4.82
C LYS A 45 -7.12 -13.30 6.16
N VAL A 46 -7.66 -14.52 6.11
CA VAL A 46 -7.76 -15.40 7.28
C VAL A 46 -6.36 -15.75 7.78
N CYS A 47 -6.15 -15.70 9.10
CA CYS A 47 -4.89 -16.05 9.72
C CYS A 47 -4.73 -17.57 9.84
N LYS A 48 -3.52 -18.09 9.68
CA LYS A 48 -3.17 -19.43 10.18
C LYS A 48 -3.03 -19.43 11.70
N ASP A 49 -3.06 -20.62 12.30
CA ASP A 49 -2.75 -20.80 13.72
C ASP A 49 -1.37 -20.17 14.01
N PRO A 50 -1.27 -19.21 14.96
CA PRO A 50 0.00 -18.58 15.30
C PRO A 50 1.10 -19.57 15.69
N LYS A 51 0.75 -20.74 16.22
CA LYS A 51 1.70 -21.80 16.57
C LYS A 51 2.37 -22.45 15.36
N LEU A 52 1.78 -22.30 14.17
CA LEU A 52 2.31 -22.79 12.91
C LEU A 52 3.09 -21.71 12.16
N ALA A 53 3.26 -20.52 12.75
CA ALA A 53 4.09 -19.46 12.19
C ALA A 53 5.57 -19.80 12.29
N THR A 54 6.29 -19.48 11.23
CA THR A 54 7.72 -19.70 11.04
C THR A 54 8.36 -18.40 10.56
N THR A 55 9.68 -18.31 10.64
CA THR A 55 10.43 -17.16 10.13
C THR A 55 10.23 -16.94 8.63
N ASP A 56 10.02 -18.02 7.89
CA ASP A 56 9.89 -17.98 6.43
C ASP A 56 8.60 -17.27 5.98
N ASP A 57 7.58 -17.21 6.85
CA ASP A 57 6.35 -16.46 6.58
C ASP A 57 6.56 -14.94 6.53
N PHE A 58 7.69 -14.46 7.07
CA PHE A 58 8.05 -13.05 7.18
C PHE A 58 9.24 -12.66 6.29
N PHE A 59 9.81 -13.62 5.55
CA PHE A 59 11.01 -13.41 4.74
C PHE A 59 10.69 -13.39 3.25
N PHE A 60 11.30 -12.46 2.50
CA PHE A 60 11.23 -12.42 1.05
C PHE A 60 12.50 -11.85 0.44
N SER A 61 13.21 -12.69 -0.32
CA SER A 61 14.45 -12.33 -1.02
C SER A 61 14.22 -11.81 -2.45
N GLY A 62 12.98 -11.85 -2.95
CA GLY A 62 12.69 -11.53 -4.36
C GLY A 62 12.95 -10.07 -4.77
N LEU A 63 13.20 -9.17 -3.81
CA LEU A 63 13.59 -7.78 -4.09
C LEU A 63 15.11 -7.57 -4.21
N LEU A 64 15.92 -8.58 -3.87
CA LEU A 64 17.38 -8.43 -3.87
C LEU A 64 17.95 -8.31 -5.29
N THR A 65 17.30 -8.95 -6.25
CA THR A 65 17.76 -8.97 -7.65
C THR A 65 16.94 -8.02 -8.52
N PRO A 66 17.60 -7.14 -9.31
CA PRO A 66 16.91 -6.37 -10.33
C PRO A 66 16.18 -7.29 -11.31
N GLN A 67 14.98 -6.88 -11.74
CA GLN A 67 14.21 -7.61 -12.73
C GLN A 67 14.41 -7.07 -14.14
N SER A 68 14.12 -7.92 -15.14
CA SER A 68 14.22 -7.54 -16.54
C SER A 68 13.23 -6.42 -16.90
N THR A 69 13.77 -5.36 -17.47
CA THR A 69 13.04 -4.19 -17.99
C THR A 69 12.85 -4.24 -19.50
N SER A 70 13.10 -5.39 -20.14
CA SER A 70 12.91 -5.62 -21.58
C SER A 70 11.41 -5.74 -21.92
N ASN A 71 10.73 -4.59 -21.89
CA ASN A 71 9.33 -4.45 -22.22
C ASN A 71 9.05 -3.04 -22.76
N GLN A 72 7.84 -2.81 -23.27
CA GLN A 72 7.48 -1.57 -23.97
C GLN A 72 7.60 -0.30 -23.11
N VAL A 73 7.44 -0.41 -21.79
CA VAL A 73 7.51 0.73 -20.88
C VAL A 73 8.89 0.89 -20.24
N GLY A 74 9.81 -0.06 -20.45
CA GLY A 74 11.16 -0.01 -19.92
C GLY A 74 11.23 -0.04 -18.38
N SER A 75 10.19 -0.52 -17.69
CA SER A 75 10.18 -0.63 -16.24
C SER A 75 9.56 -1.95 -15.77
N LYS A 76 9.90 -2.39 -14.56
CA LYS A 76 9.34 -3.60 -13.96
C LYS A 76 9.06 -3.39 -12.48
N VAL A 77 7.79 -3.50 -12.13
CA VAL A 77 7.33 -3.49 -10.73
C VAL A 77 7.36 -4.92 -10.18
N THR A 78 8.02 -5.09 -9.04
CA THR A 78 8.11 -6.35 -8.28
C THR A 78 7.48 -6.13 -6.91
N LEU A 79 6.30 -6.72 -6.69
CA LEU A 79 5.51 -6.54 -5.47
C LEU A 79 5.89 -7.55 -4.40
N VAL A 80 5.89 -7.13 -3.13
CA VAL A 80 6.06 -7.99 -1.94
C VAL A 80 4.74 -8.64 -1.51
N MET A 81 3.78 -8.85 -2.44
CA MET A 81 2.52 -9.55 -2.14
C MET A 81 2.73 -11.01 -1.65
N GLN A 82 3.96 -11.49 -1.58
CA GLN A 82 4.32 -12.85 -1.18
C GLN A 82 4.63 -13.00 0.32
N ILE A 83 4.84 -11.93 1.09
CA ILE A 83 5.05 -12.07 2.54
C ILE A 83 3.69 -12.19 3.23
N LEU A 84 3.24 -13.42 3.44
CA LEU A 84 1.98 -13.72 4.13
C LEU A 84 1.95 -13.15 5.56
N GLY A 85 3.11 -13.00 6.19
CA GLY A 85 3.27 -12.40 7.51
C GLY A 85 2.98 -10.90 7.61
N LEU A 86 2.90 -10.17 6.48
CA LEU A 86 2.54 -8.74 6.50
C LEU A 86 1.04 -8.48 6.66
N ASN A 87 0.21 -9.52 6.61
CA ASN A 87 -1.22 -9.37 6.78
C ASN A 87 -1.54 -8.74 8.15
N THR A 88 -2.47 -7.77 8.13
CA THR A 88 -2.85 -6.87 9.26
C THR A 88 -1.82 -5.81 9.69
N LEU A 89 -0.58 -5.82 9.20
CA LEU A 89 0.46 -4.88 9.66
C LEU A 89 0.42 -3.50 8.98
N GLY A 90 -0.47 -3.32 8.00
CA GLY A 90 -0.68 -2.02 7.36
C GLY A 90 0.45 -1.56 6.42
N ILE A 91 1.44 -2.40 6.15
CA ILE A 91 2.58 -2.10 5.28
C ILE A 91 2.62 -3.03 4.06
N SER A 92 3.19 -2.52 2.97
CA SER A 92 3.54 -3.30 1.79
C SER A 92 4.77 -2.69 1.16
N LEU A 93 5.44 -3.42 0.27
CA LEU A 93 6.65 -2.97 -0.38
C LEU A 93 6.65 -3.39 -1.85
N ALA A 94 7.30 -2.59 -2.68
CA ALA A 94 7.59 -2.93 -4.06
C ALA A 94 8.97 -2.40 -4.45
N ARG A 95 9.64 -3.12 -5.35
CA ARG A 95 10.82 -2.61 -6.07
C ARG A 95 10.41 -2.29 -7.49
N ILE A 96 10.91 -1.18 -8.02
CA ILE A 96 10.70 -0.79 -9.40
C ILE A 96 12.08 -0.64 -10.05
N ASP A 97 12.35 -1.47 -11.05
CA ASP A 97 13.56 -1.36 -11.87
C ASP A 97 13.23 -0.60 -13.16
N PHE A 98 14.12 0.30 -13.58
CA PHE A 98 13.98 1.14 -14.77
C PHE A 98 15.16 0.93 -15.73
N ALA A 99 14.86 0.74 -17.01
CA ALA A 99 15.81 0.93 -18.10
C ALA A 99 16.04 2.45 -18.33
N PRO A 100 17.10 2.85 -19.05
CA PRO A 100 17.22 4.21 -19.55
C PRO A 100 15.96 4.64 -20.29
N TYR A 101 15.40 5.80 -19.92
CA TYR A 101 14.16 6.36 -20.46
C TYR A 101 12.89 5.53 -20.18
N GLY A 102 12.98 4.51 -19.33
CA GLY A 102 11.82 3.75 -18.85
C GLY A 102 10.87 4.60 -18.02
N LEU A 103 9.60 4.20 -18.00
CA LEU A 103 8.52 4.89 -17.30
C LEU A 103 7.67 3.88 -16.53
N ASN A 104 7.25 4.26 -15.33
CA ASN A 104 6.12 3.64 -14.66
C ASN A 104 4.92 4.54 -14.97
N PRO A 105 3.94 4.11 -15.79
CA PRO A 105 2.86 4.97 -16.28
C PRO A 105 2.09 5.66 -15.15
N PRO A 106 1.40 6.79 -15.42
CA PRO A 106 0.55 7.44 -14.43
C PRO A 106 -0.48 6.45 -13.84
N HIS A 107 -0.52 6.35 -12.51
CA HIS A 107 -1.42 5.48 -11.77
C HIS A 107 -1.70 6.07 -10.38
N MET A 108 -2.64 5.46 -9.65
CA MET A 108 -2.99 5.84 -8.28
C MET A 108 -3.09 4.62 -7.36
N HIS A 109 -2.79 4.81 -6.09
CA HIS A 109 -3.00 3.82 -5.04
C HIS A 109 -4.19 4.25 -4.17
N PRO A 110 -5.42 3.75 -4.43
CA PRO A 110 -6.64 4.30 -3.82
C PRO A 110 -6.78 4.08 -2.31
N ARG A 111 -5.90 3.26 -1.70
CA ARG A 111 -5.94 2.90 -0.28
C ARG A 111 -4.56 2.94 0.40
N SER A 112 -3.58 3.58 -0.22
CA SER A 112 -2.23 3.68 0.32
C SER A 112 -1.60 5.01 -0.05
N THR A 113 -0.71 5.47 0.83
CA THR A 113 0.29 6.46 0.48
C THR A 113 1.59 5.74 0.17
N ASP A 114 2.43 6.32 -0.69
CA ASP A 114 3.69 5.71 -1.10
C ASP A 114 4.88 6.57 -0.65
N VAL A 115 5.89 5.91 -0.11
CA VAL A 115 7.21 6.47 0.14
C VAL A 115 8.17 5.80 -0.84
N ILE A 116 8.81 6.59 -1.70
CA ILE A 116 9.73 6.11 -2.73
C ILE A 116 11.16 6.46 -2.32
N VAL A 117 12.04 5.46 -2.32
CA VAL A 117 13.49 5.64 -2.11
C VAL A 117 14.22 5.26 -3.38
N ILE A 118 15.08 6.15 -3.87
CA ILE A 118 15.92 5.91 -5.05
C ILE A 118 17.21 5.26 -4.57
N LEU A 119 17.46 4.03 -5.01
CA LEU A 119 18.67 3.28 -4.63
C LEU A 119 19.85 3.56 -5.56
N GLU A 120 19.58 3.77 -6.85
CA GLU A 120 20.60 3.99 -7.87
C GLU A 120 20.15 5.07 -8.87
N TYR A 121 21.11 5.86 -9.34
CA TYR A 121 20.93 6.93 -10.32
C TYR A 121 19.88 7.98 -9.92
N SER A 122 19.30 8.67 -10.90
CA SER A 122 18.31 9.73 -10.71
C SER A 122 16.99 9.36 -11.38
N LEU A 123 15.88 9.50 -10.66
CA LEU A 123 14.52 9.32 -11.19
C LEU A 123 13.81 10.68 -11.27
N ARG A 124 13.21 11.01 -12.42
CA ARG A 124 12.24 12.10 -12.51
C ARG A 124 10.87 11.57 -12.14
N TRP A 125 10.30 12.11 -11.08
CA TRP A 125 9.00 11.72 -10.54
C TRP A 125 8.06 12.91 -10.51
N PHE A 126 6.78 12.63 -10.78
CA PHE A 126 5.70 13.60 -10.78
C PHE A 126 4.55 13.04 -9.93
N ARG A 127 3.93 13.90 -9.12
CA ARG A 127 2.69 13.62 -8.41
C ARG A 127 1.71 14.72 -8.75
N ASP A 128 0.60 14.32 -9.35
CA ASP A 128 -0.55 15.21 -9.43
C ASP A 128 -1.25 15.20 -8.07
N LEU A 129 -1.34 16.35 -7.42
CA LEU A 129 -2.12 16.52 -6.21
C LEU A 129 -3.57 16.70 -6.67
N GLN A 130 -4.29 15.61 -6.87
CA GLN A 130 -5.74 15.69 -7.01
C GLN A 130 -6.30 16.26 -5.70
N HIS A 131 -6.71 17.54 -5.77
CA HIS A 131 -7.49 18.24 -4.76
C HIS A 131 -8.98 17.98 -4.96
#